data_AF-A0A2V1H4E3-F1
#
_entry.id   AF-A0A2V1H4E3-F1
#
_cell.length_a   1.000
_cell.length_b   1.000
_cell.length_c   1.000
_cell.angle_alpha   90.00
_cell.angle_beta   90.00
_cell.angle_gamma   90.00
#
_symmetry.space_group_name_H-M   'P 1'
#
loop_
_entity.id
_entity.type
_entity.pdbx_description
1 polymer ?
#
loop_
_entity_poly.entity_id
_entity_poly.type
_entity_poly.pdbx_seq_one_letter_code
_entity_poly.pdbx_strand_id
1 'polypeptide(L)' 'MILNAIGDGVYGLDAQGRLTFANAAAQTMMGWSEAELLDKSIHHLHHPIR' A
#
# COMPACT_ATOMS: atom_id res chain seq x y z
N MET A 1 -5.81 13.49 -3.88
CA MET A 1 -5.56 13.79 -2.44
C MET A 1 -4.21 14.47 -2.30
N ILE A 2 -4.01 15.28 -1.24
CA ILE A 2 -2.71 15.91 -0.91
C ILE A 2 -1.55 14.89 -0.93
N LEU A 3 -1.82 13.65 -0.52
CA LEU A 3 -0.85 12.56 -0.47
C LEU A 3 -0.28 12.14 -1.84
N ASN A 4 -0.94 12.47 -2.95
CA ASN A 4 -0.41 12.17 -4.29
C ASN A 4 0.68 13.16 -4.75
N ALA A 5 0.83 14.29 -4.05
CA ALA A 5 1.81 15.32 -4.40
C ALA A 5 3.18 15.12 -3.72
N ILE A 6 3.33 14.11 -2.86
CA ILE A 6 4.54 13.82 -2.09
C ILE A 6 5.30 12.68 -2.78
N GLY A 7 6.63 12.80 -2.87
CA GLY A 7 7.49 11.76 -3.46
C GLY A 7 7.64 10.51 -2.60
N ASP A 8 7.26 10.58 -1.31
CA ASP A 8 7.27 9.46 -0.40
C ASP A 8 6.07 8.53 -0.67
N GLY A 9 6.32 7.22 -0.59
CA GLY A 9 5.27 6.22 -0.66
C GLY A 9 4.40 6.26 0.58
N VAL A 10 3.11 6.57 0.40
CA VAL A 10 2.12 6.60 1.49
C VAL A 10 0.96 5.67 1.16
N TYR A 11 0.61 4.80 2.10
CA TYR A 11 -0.58 3.97 2.06
C TYR A 11 -1.25 3.90 3.44
N GLY A 12 -2.56 3.66 3.45
CA GLY A 12 -3.35 3.48 4.66
C GLY A 12 -3.78 2.04 4.86
N LEU A 13 -3.97 1.65 6.12
CA LEU A 13 -4.45 0.34 6.51
C LEU A 13 -5.77 0.46 7.29
N ASP A 14 -6.62 -0.56 7.21
CA ASP A 14 -7.72 -0.73 8.15
C ASP A 14 -7.24 -1.35 9.49
N ALA A 15 -8.18 -1.55 10.42
CA ALA A 15 -7.88 -2.11 11.73
C ALA A 15 -7.40 -3.58 11.70
N GLN A 16 -7.50 -4.27 10.57
CA GLN A 16 -6.97 -5.63 10.37
C GLN A 16 -5.64 -5.63 9.60
N GLY A 17 -5.09 -4.46 9.30
CA GLY A 17 -3.83 -4.32 8.57
C GLY A 17 -3.98 -4.56 7.06
N ARG A 18 -5.20 -4.49 6.52
CA ARG A 18 -5.45 -4.58 5.08
C ARG A 18 -5.37 -3.20 4.44
N LEU A 19 -4.82 -3.12 3.24
CA LEU A 19 -4.64 -1.84 2.55
C LEU A 19 -5.99 -1.22 2.14
N THR A 20 -6.16 0.07 2.45
CA THR A 20 -7.37 0.85 2.11
C THR A 20 -7.11 1.89 1.02
N PHE A 21 -5.88 2.36 0.89
CA PHE A 21 -5.43 3.20 -0.24
C PHE A 21 -3.91 3.14 -0.39
N ALA A 22 -3.40 3.43 -1.59
CA ALA A 22 -1.98 3.64 -1.86
C ALA A 22 -1.76 4.78 -2.87
N ASN A 23 -0.94 5.78 -2.51
CA ASN A 23 -0.60 6.86 -3.45
C ASN A 23 0.26 6.34 -4.62
N ALA A 24 0.41 7.17 -5.66
CA ALA A 24 1.16 6.78 -6.87
C ALA A 24 2.64 6.44 -6.58
N ALA A 25 3.27 7.13 -5.63
CA ALA A 25 4.63 6.85 -5.21
C ALA A 25 4.75 5.46 -4.56
N ALA A 26 3.82 5.11 -3.67
CA ALA A 26 3.77 3.81 -2.99
C ALA A 26 3.57 2.67 -4.00
N GLN A 27 2.65 2.85 -4.95
CA GLN A 27 2.43 1.88 -6.03
C GLN A 27 3.71 1.65 -6.85
N THR A 28 4.40 2.74 -7.20
CA THR A 28 5.68 2.69 -7.95
C THR A 28 6.77 1.99 -7.14
N MET A 29 6.91 2.30 -5.86
CA MET A 29 7.93 1.72 -4.98
C MET A 29 7.70 0.24 -4.70
N MET A 30 6.44 -0.17 -4.51
CA MET A 30 6.08 -1.58 -4.27
C MET A 30 6.04 -2.42 -5.55
N GLY A 31 5.91 -1.79 -6.72
CA GLY A 31 5.75 -2.48 -7.99
C GLY A 31 4.36 -3.11 -8.18
N TRP A 32 3.37 -2.66 -7.42
CA TRP A 32 1.98 -3.13 -7.49
C TRP A 32 1.03 -1.94 -7.59
N SER A 33 -0.02 -2.09 -8.39
CA SER A 33 -1.11 -1.12 -8.43
C SER A 33 -1.91 -1.15 -7.12
N GLU A 34 -2.60 -0.04 -6.82
CA GLU A 34 -3.53 0.01 -5.69
C GLU A 34 -4.60 -1.08 -5.81
N ALA A 35 -5.10 -1.35 -7.01
CA ALA A 35 -6.11 -2.39 -7.24
C ALA A 35 -5.62 -3.80 -6.87
N GLU A 36 -4.34 -4.09 -7.07
CA GLU A 36 -3.73 -5.37 -6.67
C GLU A 36 -3.52 -5.47 -5.16
N LEU A 37 -3.37 -4.32 -4.50
CA LEU A 37 -3.07 -4.23 -3.07
C LEU A 37 -4.30 -4.08 -2.19
N LEU A 38 -5.40 -3.56 -2.72
CA LEU A 38 -6.63 -3.33 -1.96
C LEU A 38 -7.08 -4.61 -1.25
N ASP A 39 -7.45 -4.46 0.03
CA ASP A 39 -7.88 -5.54 0.91
C ASP A 39 -6.82 -6.63 1.18
N LYS A 40 -5.55 -6.43 0.78
CA LYS A 40 -4.46 -7.36 1.09
C LYS A 40 -3.78 -7.01 2.41
N SER A 41 -3.42 -8.04 3.18
CA SER A 41 -2.61 -7.90 4.39
C SER A 41 -1.21 -7.43 4.02
N ILE A 42 -0.89 -6.19 4.40
CA ILE A 42 0.41 -5.59 4.09
C ILE A 42 1.53 -6.26 4.89
N HIS A 43 1.24 -6.76 6.08
CA HIS A 43 2.20 -7.51 6.86
C HIS A 43 2.67 -8.78 6.14
N HIS A 44 1.75 -9.56 5.56
CA HIS A 44 2.12 -10.77 4.80
C HIS A 44 2.87 -10.46 3.50
N LEU A 45 2.60 -9.32 2.87
CA LEU A 45 3.31 -8.91 1.65
C LEU A 45 4.77 -8.56 1.93
N HIS A 46 5.04 -7.82 3.01
CA HIS A 46 6.41 -7.45 3.40
C HIS A 46 7.17 -8.57 4.11
N HIS A 47 6.45 -9.36 4.91
CA HIS A 47 6.99 -10.45 5.71
C HIS A 47 6.22 -11.74 5.40
N PRO A 48 6.43 -12.33 4.22
CA PRO A 48 5.83 -13.61 3.90
C PRO A 48 6.40 -14.67 4.85
N ILE A 49 5.51 -15.28 5.64
CA ILE A 49 5.85 -16.44 6.47
C ILE A 49 6.23 -17.58 5.50
N ARG A 50 7.44 -18.10 5.64
CA ARG A 50 7.90 -19.31 4.95
C ARG A 50 7.38 -20.56 5.63
#